data_AF-A0A3M0HZU5-F1
#
_entry.id   AF-A0A3M0HZU5-F1
#
_cell.length_a   1.000
_cell.length_b   1.000
_cell.length_c   1.000
_cell.angle_alpha   90.00
_cell.angle_beta   90.00
_cell.angle_gamma   90.00
#
_symmetry.space_group_name_H-M   'P 1'
#
loop_
_entity.id
_entity.type
_entity.pdbx_description
1 polymer ?
#
loop_
_entity_poly.entity_id
_entity_poly.type
_entity_poly.pdbx_seq_one_letter_code
_entity_poly.pdbx_strand_id
1 'polypeptide(L)' 'MKEILDAILALDTADVVSADFAALPLPESYRAITVHKDETDLFDGLVTRDKDPRKSLH' A
#
# COMPACT_ATOMS: atom_id res chain seq x y z
N MET A 1 -6.47 10.08 -1.73
CA MET A 1 -5.47 9.55 -0.76
C MET A 1 -4.72 10.65 -0.02
N LYS A 2 -4.21 11.70 -0.68
CA LYS A 2 -3.48 12.79 -0.01
C LYS A 2 -4.28 13.46 1.12
N GLU A 3 -5.59 13.70 0.91
CA GLU A 3 -6.48 14.30 1.92
C GLU A 3 -6.53 13.50 3.23
N ILE A 4 -6.54 12.16 3.15
CA ILE A 4 -6.53 11.28 4.33
C ILE A 4 -5.20 11.41 5.07
N LEU A 5 -4.06 11.48 4.35
CA LEU A 5 -2.76 11.70 4.96
C LEU A 5 -2.68 13.07 5.65
N ASP A 6 -3.14 14.13 4.98
CA ASP A 6 -3.12 15.49 5.51
C ASP A 6 -3.98 15.60 6.78
N ALA A 7 -5.15 14.96 6.82
CA ALA A 7 -6.00 14.89 8.01
C ALA A 7 -5.33 14.17 9.20
N ILE A 8 -4.57 13.09 8.93
CA ILE A 8 -3.81 12.39 9.96
C ILE A 8 -2.68 13.27 10.51
N LEU A 9 -1.92 13.94 9.63
CA LEU A 9 -0.82 14.81 10.04
C LEU A 9 -1.30 16.03 10.85
N ALA A 10 -2.54 16.46 10.63
CA ALA A 10 -3.16 17.56 11.37
C ALA A 10 -3.58 17.19 12.80
N LEU A 11 -3.69 15.90 13.17
CA LEU A 11 -4.12 15.46 14.50
C LEU A 11 -3.31 16.06 15.65
N ASP A 12 -2.01 16.31 15.44
CA ASP A 12 -1.12 16.85 16.46
C ASP A 12 -1.23 18.39 16.60
N THR A 13 -1.91 19.06 15.68
CA THR A 13 -1.89 20.53 15.55
C THR A 13 -3.27 21.19 15.47
N ALA A 14 -4.33 20.41 15.25
CA ALA A 14 -5.71 20.87 15.16
C ALA A 14 -6.67 19.87 15.83
N ASP A 15 -7.85 20.34 16.24
CA ASP A 15 -8.94 19.50 16.74
C ASP A 15 -9.63 18.76 15.58
N VAL A 16 -8.93 17.78 15.00
CA VAL A 16 -9.52 16.85 14.03
C VAL A 16 -10.29 15.78 14.81
N VAL A 17 -11.59 15.69 14.56
CA VAL A 17 -12.48 14.74 15.24
C VAL A 17 -12.89 13.61 14.29
N SER A 18 -13.47 12.54 14.85
CA SER A 18 -13.90 11.38 14.05
C SER A 18 -14.88 11.73 12.92
N ALA A 19 -15.67 12.80 13.06
CA ALA A 19 -16.61 13.24 12.04
C ALA A 19 -15.89 13.77 10.78
N ASP A 20 -14.69 14.34 10.93
CA ASP A 20 -13.92 14.85 9.80
C ASP A 20 -13.44 13.72 8.89
N PHE A 21 -12.93 12.63 9.48
CA PHE A 21 -12.56 11.42 8.73
C PHE A 21 -13.75 10.75 8.05
N ALA A 22 -14.91 10.73 8.71
CA ALA A 22 -16.13 10.13 8.16
C ALA A 22 -16.65 10.89 6.93
N ALA A 23 -16.33 12.18 6.80
CA ALA A 23 -16.70 13.00 5.66
C ALA A 23 -15.71 12.88 4.47
N LEU A 24 -14.53 12.29 4.67
CA LEU A 24 -13.54 12.18 3.60
C LEU A 24 -13.97 11.16 2.54
N PRO A 25 -13.87 11.51 1.24
CA PRO A 25 -14.15 10.57 0.17
C PRO A 25 -13.12 9.43 0.16
N LEU A 26 -13.60 8.20 0.02
CA LEU A 26 -12.73 7.03 -0.14
C LEU A 26 -12.13 7.02 -1.55
N PRO A 27 -10.81 6.79 -1.69
CA PRO A 27 -10.21 6.62 -3.00
C PRO A 27 -10.65 5.30 -3.63
N GLU A 28 -10.83 5.27 -4.95
CA GLU A 28 -11.21 4.06 -5.69
C GLU A 28 -10.11 3.01 -5.73
N SER A 29 -8.85 3.42 -5.55
CA SER A 29 -7.69 2.53 -5.49
C SER A 29 -6.63 3.07 -4.53
N TYR A 30 -5.74 2.18 -4.09
CA TYR A 30 -4.60 2.52 -3.25
C TYR A 30 -3.34 1.81 -3.74
N ARG A 31 -2.18 2.36 -3.37
CA ARG A 31 -0.89 1.77 -3.70
C ARG A 31 -0.61 0.61 -2.76
N ALA A 32 -0.27 -0.55 -3.31
CA ALA A 32 0.06 -1.76 -2.57
C ALA A 32 1.29 -2.44 -3.18
N ILE A 33 1.98 -3.26 -2.38
CA ILE A 33 2.95 -4.23 -2.91
C ILE A 33 2.19 -5.51 -3.20
N THR A 34 2.31 -6.05 -4.41
CA THR A 34 1.58 -7.24 -4.85
C THR A 34 2.51 -8.26 -5.51
N VAL A 35 2.05 -9.51 -5.56
CA VAL A 35 2.61 -10.55 -6.44
C VAL A 35 1.57 -10.85 -7.51
N HIS A 36 2.01 -11.16 -8.72
CA HIS A 36 1.08 -11.45 -9.81
C HIS A 36 0.93 -12.95 -10.07
N LYS A 37 -0.27 -13.34 -10.51
CA LYS A 37 -0.63 -14.75 -10.71
C LYS A 37 0.14 -15.41 -11.87
N ASP A 38 0.51 -14.64 -12.87
CA ASP A 38 1.29 -15.08 -14.03
C ASP A 38 2.77 -15.31 -13.70
N GLU A 39 3.22 -14.93 -12.51
CA GLU A 39 4.62 -15.03 -12.08
C GLU A 39 4.85 -16.15 -11.03
N THR A 40 3.92 -17.09 -10.86
CA THR A 40 4.06 -18.16 -9.85
C THR A 40 5.30 -19.01 -10.06
N ASP A 41 5.72 -19.17 -11.32
CA ASP A 41 6.82 -20.05 -11.73
C ASP A 41 8.13 -19.26 -11.98
N LEU A 42 8.16 -17.96 -11.62
CA LEU A 42 9.27 -17.02 -11.87
C LEU A 42 10.64 -17.51 -11.34
N PHE A 43 10.63 -18.35 -10.31
CA PHE A 43 11.85 -18.83 -9.63
C PHE A 43 12.08 -20.34 -9.78
N ASP A 44 11.42 -20.99 -10.73
CA ASP A 44 11.61 -22.42 -10.97
C ASP A 44 13.05 -22.74 -11.39
N GLY A 45 13.58 -23.84 -10.86
CA GLY A 45 14.97 -24.27 -11.10
C GLY A 45 16.04 -23.51 -10.32
N LEU A 46 15.69 -22.45 -9.56
CA LEU A 46 16.65 -21.72 -8.72
C LEU A 46 16.70 -22.28 -7.29
N VAL A 47 17.90 -22.30 -6.71
CA VAL A 47 18.06 -22.55 -5.26
C VAL A 47 17.55 -21.35 -4.47
N THR A 48 17.03 -21.59 -3.26
CA THR A 48 16.34 -20.56 -2.44
C THR A 48 17.15 -19.27 -2.26
N ARG A 49 18.47 -19.37 -2.10
CA ARG A 49 19.35 -18.20 -1.93
C ARG A 49 19.35 -17.26 -3.14
N ASP A 50 19.13 -17.81 -4.33
CA ASP A 50 19.23 -17.08 -5.60
C ASP A 50 17.87 -16.50 -6.03
N LYS A 51 16.79 -16.80 -5.30
CA LYS A 51 15.46 -16.22 -5.51
C LYS A 51 15.44 -14.80 -4.94
N ASP A 52 15.40 -13.80 -5.83
CA ASP A 52 15.44 -12.39 -5.46
C ASP A 52 14.02 -11.80 -5.37
N PRO A 53 13.51 -11.43 -4.17
CA PRO A 53 12.16 -10.90 -4.01
C PRO A 53 11.87 -9.62 -4.80
N ARG A 54 12.91 -8.85 -5.15
CA ARG A 54 12.75 -7.62 -5.94
C ARG A 54 12.27 -7.90 -7.37
N LYS A 55 12.32 -9.16 -7.81
CA LYS A 55 11.82 -9.58 -9.12
C LYS A 55 10.34 -9.96 -9.12
N SER A 56 9.75 -10.22 -7.95
CA SER A 56 8.36 -10.70 -7.82
C SER A 56 7.42 -9.71 -7.14
N LEU A 57 7.96 -8.65 -6.53
CA LEU A 57 7.19 -7.63 -5.83
C LEU A 57 7.00 -6.42 -6.74
N HIS A 58 5.73 -6.03 -6.93
CA HIS A 58 5.30 -4.88 -7.74
C HIS A 58 4.59 -3.84 -6.89
#